data_AF-A0A3B9KSU4-F1
#
_entry.id   AF-A0A3B9KSU4-F1
#
_cell.length_a   1.000
_cell.length_b   1.000
_cell.length_c   1.000
_cell.angle_alpha   90.00
_cell.angle_beta   90.00
_cell.angle_gamma   90.00
#
_symmetry.space_group_name_H-M   'P 1'
#
loop_
_entity.id
_entity.type
_entity.pdbx_description
1 polymer ?
#
loop_
_entity_poly.entity_id
_entity_poly.type
_entity_poly.pdbx_seq_one_letter_code
_entity_poly.pdbx_strand_id
1 'polypeptide(L)'
;LRLEEGESFEDLARIFSQDPSASEGGSLGYIQKGEMVKPFEDAAFNAPLNKVIGPVETRFGFHLIRVEDRKVENGEPQVKVSHILLKVDVGPNTLDNIASEARIFIFDAEDQGFEKALNYYKLEADTTRMGITEDNYYYPGLGFVPELTRWAFRNKAGSITEQPFETQDKIIVAQIIEEKPESYQSFSELKPTLERQLRQKKKDELCRNIALELAKTEKNLFELKEENSLTVFGREEAFT
;
A
#
# COMPACT_ATOMS: atom_id res chain seq x y z
N LEU A 1 37.80 -6.67 -2.52
CA LEU A 1 36.44 -7.21 -2.83
C LEU A 1 36.54 -8.73 -2.89
N ARG A 2 35.54 -9.51 -2.47
CA ARG A 2 35.60 -10.98 -2.55
C ARG A 2 35.87 -11.52 -3.97
N LEU A 3 35.44 -10.77 -4.99
CA LEU A 3 35.79 -10.98 -6.40
C LEU A 3 37.28 -10.72 -6.72
N GLU A 4 37.93 -9.79 -6.02
CA GLU A 4 39.38 -9.52 -6.11
C GLU A 4 40.21 -10.50 -5.26
N GLU A 5 39.57 -11.16 -4.29
CA GLU A 5 40.16 -12.21 -3.44
C GLU A 5 40.10 -13.61 -4.12
N GLY A 6 39.54 -13.69 -5.33
CA GLY A 6 39.56 -14.89 -6.17
C GLY A 6 38.30 -15.76 -6.11
N GLU A 7 37.23 -15.31 -5.43
CA GLU A 7 35.94 -16.01 -5.48
C GLU A 7 35.29 -15.89 -6.87
N SER A 8 34.64 -16.97 -7.33
CA SER A 8 33.94 -16.97 -8.61
C SER A 8 32.67 -16.12 -8.53
N PHE A 9 32.32 -15.46 -9.63
CA PHE A 9 31.10 -14.65 -9.70
C PHE A 9 29.86 -15.53 -9.55
N GLU A 10 29.92 -16.74 -10.07
CA GLU A 10 28.87 -17.75 -10.06
C GLU A 10 28.56 -18.21 -8.63
N ASP A 11 29.59 -18.40 -7.80
CA ASP A 11 29.41 -18.78 -6.41
C ASP A 11 28.82 -17.63 -5.59
N LEU A 12 29.32 -16.41 -5.82
CA LEU A 12 28.74 -15.22 -5.19
C LEU A 12 27.29 -15.00 -5.63
N ALA A 13 26.94 -15.26 -6.90
CA ALA A 13 25.57 -15.19 -7.39
C ALA A 13 24.67 -16.23 -6.71
N ARG A 14 25.14 -17.47 -6.53
CA ARG A 14 24.39 -18.51 -5.79
C ARG A 14 24.15 -18.15 -4.33
N ILE A 15 25.10 -17.46 -3.70
CA ILE A 15 25.03 -17.10 -2.28
C ILE A 15 24.17 -15.85 -2.05
N PHE A 16 24.34 -14.83 -2.88
CA PHE A 16 23.84 -13.48 -2.60
C PHE A 16 22.72 -13.01 -3.53
N SER A 17 22.61 -13.56 -4.73
CA SER A 17 21.59 -13.10 -5.68
C SER A 17 20.19 -13.52 -5.23
N GLN A 18 19.25 -12.58 -5.28
CA GLN A 18 17.83 -12.78 -4.97
C GLN A 18 16.97 -12.88 -6.25
N ASP A 19 17.63 -13.01 -7.41
CA ASP A 19 17.00 -13.32 -8.70
C ASP A 19 16.85 -14.85 -8.88
N PRO A 20 15.82 -15.34 -9.58
CA PRO A 20 15.67 -16.77 -9.86
C PRO A 20 16.88 -17.42 -10.56
N SER A 21 17.67 -16.64 -11.32
CA SER A 21 18.92 -17.13 -11.95
C SER A 21 20.04 -17.44 -10.95
N ALA A 22 19.89 -17.11 -9.66
CA ALA A 22 20.89 -17.37 -8.62
C ALA A 22 21.36 -18.83 -8.60
N SER A 23 20.43 -19.79 -8.72
CA SER A 23 20.76 -21.23 -8.76
C SER A 23 21.68 -21.60 -9.94
N GLU A 24 21.57 -20.87 -11.05
CA GLU A 24 22.39 -21.01 -12.25
C GLU A 24 23.61 -20.07 -12.26
N GLY A 25 24.03 -19.58 -11.09
CA GLY A 25 25.17 -18.67 -10.98
C GLY A 25 24.89 -17.27 -11.53
N GLY A 26 23.62 -16.87 -11.57
CA GLY A 26 23.18 -15.54 -12.04
C GLY A 26 23.12 -15.41 -13.56
N SER A 27 23.25 -16.50 -14.32
CA SER A 27 23.25 -16.46 -15.78
C SER A 27 21.87 -16.11 -16.34
N LEU A 28 21.79 -15.07 -17.16
CA LEU A 28 20.57 -14.69 -17.91
C LEU A 28 20.64 -15.11 -19.38
N GLY A 29 21.78 -15.63 -19.84
CA GLY A 29 21.98 -15.97 -21.25
C GLY A 29 22.19 -14.73 -22.12
N TYR A 30 21.85 -14.85 -23.41
CA TYR A 30 21.92 -13.75 -24.36
C TYR A 30 20.70 -12.86 -24.24
N ILE A 31 20.94 -11.57 -24.08
CA ILE A 31 19.90 -10.54 -24.03
C ILE A 31 20.04 -9.56 -25.19
N GLN A 32 18.90 -9.10 -25.70
CA GLN A 32 18.78 -8.08 -26.74
C GLN A 32 18.42 -6.71 -26.14
N LYS A 33 18.57 -5.66 -26.93
CA LYS A 33 18.04 -4.35 -26.54
C LYS A 33 16.52 -4.40 -26.45
N GLY A 34 15.96 -3.82 -25.39
CA GLY A 34 14.54 -3.82 -25.07
C GLY A 34 14.07 -4.95 -24.15
N GLU A 35 14.91 -5.97 -23.89
CA GLU A 35 14.53 -7.09 -23.02
C GLU A 35 14.73 -6.80 -21.53
N MET A 36 15.60 -5.83 -21.20
CA MET A 36 15.92 -5.44 -19.83
C MET A 36 15.53 -3.98 -19.56
N VAL A 37 15.46 -3.62 -18.27
CA VAL A 37 15.24 -2.23 -17.87
C VAL A 37 16.40 -1.34 -18.32
N LYS A 38 16.09 -0.12 -18.75
CA LYS A 38 17.05 0.80 -19.36
C LYS A 38 18.38 0.94 -18.60
N PRO A 39 18.42 1.12 -17.26
CA PRO A 39 19.69 1.23 -16.55
C PRO A 39 20.55 -0.05 -16.62
N PHE A 40 19.90 -1.22 -16.58
CA PHE A 40 20.58 -2.51 -16.70
C PHE A 40 21.11 -2.70 -18.12
N GLU A 41 20.29 -2.43 -19.13
CA GLU A 41 20.67 -2.53 -20.54
C GLU A 41 21.84 -1.61 -20.87
N ASP A 42 21.74 -0.33 -20.52
CA ASP A 42 22.78 0.67 -20.78
C ASP A 42 24.11 0.23 -20.14
N ALA A 43 24.06 -0.33 -18.94
CA ALA A 43 25.25 -0.83 -18.27
C ALA A 43 25.81 -2.09 -18.96
N ALA A 44 24.97 -3.08 -19.26
CA ALA A 44 25.38 -4.33 -19.92
C ALA A 44 25.97 -4.09 -21.32
N PHE A 45 25.34 -3.25 -22.14
CA PHE A 45 25.80 -2.99 -23.50
C PHE A 45 27.04 -2.10 -23.55
N ASN A 46 27.34 -1.30 -22.51
CA ASN A 46 28.55 -0.48 -22.45
C ASN A 46 29.73 -1.13 -21.68
N ALA A 47 29.49 -2.22 -20.95
CA ALA A 47 30.50 -2.85 -20.10
C ALA A 47 31.61 -3.60 -20.88
N PRO A 48 32.87 -3.56 -20.43
CA PRO A 48 33.94 -4.38 -21.01
C PRO A 48 33.67 -5.89 -20.85
N LEU A 49 34.16 -6.70 -21.79
CA LEU A 49 34.05 -8.16 -21.72
C LEU A 49 34.75 -8.71 -20.48
N ASN A 50 34.14 -9.68 -19.82
CA ASN A 50 34.60 -10.36 -18.60
C ASN A 50 34.90 -9.43 -17.42
N LYS A 51 34.35 -8.21 -17.42
CA LYS A 51 34.40 -7.31 -16.25
C LYS A 51 33.05 -7.26 -15.56
N VAL A 52 33.11 -7.24 -14.23
CA VAL A 52 31.96 -6.96 -13.38
C VAL A 52 31.77 -5.44 -13.33
N ILE A 53 30.55 -5.00 -13.57
CA ILE A 53 30.12 -3.60 -13.54
C ILE A 53 28.97 -3.42 -12.56
N GLY A 54 28.94 -2.25 -11.91
CA GLY A 54 27.93 -1.90 -10.91
C GLY A 54 28.55 -1.33 -9.63
N PRO A 55 27.73 -1.11 -8.59
CA PRO A 55 26.30 -1.42 -8.53
C PRO A 55 25.46 -0.56 -9.49
N VAL A 56 24.55 -1.20 -10.24
CA VAL A 56 23.58 -0.53 -11.13
C VAL A 56 22.22 -0.54 -10.44
N GLU A 57 21.69 0.65 -10.15
CA GLU A 57 20.37 0.79 -9.53
C GLU A 57 19.27 0.61 -10.57
N THR A 58 18.29 -0.24 -10.25
CA THR A 58 17.06 -0.38 -11.01
C THR A 58 15.87 -0.43 -10.07
N ARG A 59 14.64 -0.39 -10.62
CA ARG A 59 13.41 -0.62 -9.85
C ARG A 59 13.34 -1.96 -9.12
N PHE A 60 14.21 -2.91 -9.45
CA PHE A 60 14.27 -4.23 -8.81
C PHE A 60 15.31 -4.32 -7.70
N GLY A 61 16.13 -3.28 -7.51
CA GLY A 61 17.22 -3.23 -6.55
C GLY A 61 18.57 -2.94 -7.22
N PHE A 62 19.65 -3.38 -6.59
CA PHE A 62 21.01 -3.17 -7.08
C PHE A 62 21.52 -4.41 -7.83
N HIS A 63 22.08 -4.18 -9.01
CA HIS A 63 22.64 -5.24 -9.84
C HIS A 63 24.16 -5.09 -9.95
N LEU A 64 24.88 -6.19 -9.75
CA LEU A 64 26.23 -6.38 -10.28
C LEU A 64 26.11 -7.21 -11.55
N ILE A 65 26.63 -6.71 -12.67
CA ILE A 65 26.46 -7.32 -13.99
C ILE A 65 27.82 -7.74 -14.52
N ARG A 66 27.92 -8.90 -15.15
CA ARG A 66 29.13 -9.39 -15.83
C ARG A 66 28.76 -9.76 -17.26
N VAL A 67 29.47 -9.18 -18.22
CA VAL A 67 29.28 -9.49 -19.64
C VAL A 67 30.29 -10.56 -20.04
N GLU A 68 29.78 -11.71 -20.47
CA GLU A 68 30.59 -12.88 -20.83
C GLU A 68 30.91 -12.92 -22.32
N ASP A 69 29.95 -12.51 -23.15
CA ASP A 69 30.08 -12.58 -24.61
C ASP A 69 29.24 -11.50 -25.31
N ARG A 70 29.57 -11.23 -26.58
CA ARG A 70 28.85 -10.27 -27.43
C ARG A 70 28.78 -10.82 -28.86
N LYS A 71 27.59 -10.82 -29.44
CA LYS A 71 27.38 -11.23 -30.84
C LYS A 71 26.36 -10.33 -31.53
N VAL A 72 26.31 -10.39 -32.85
CA VAL A 72 25.26 -9.77 -33.67
C VAL A 72 24.55 -10.89 -34.42
N GLU A 73 23.24 -10.99 -34.25
CA GLU A 73 22.42 -12.04 -34.87
C GLU A 73 21.21 -11.38 -35.54
N ASN A 74 21.00 -11.66 -36.83
CA ASN A 74 19.98 -11.02 -37.67
C ASN A 74 20.03 -9.47 -37.71
N GLY A 75 21.21 -8.89 -37.50
CA GLY A 75 21.41 -7.43 -37.47
C GLY A 75 21.19 -6.80 -36.09
N GLU A 76 20.76 -7.58 -35.09
CA GLU A 76 20.53 -7.11 -33.73
C GLU A 76 21.70 -7.48 -32.79
N PRO A 77 22.25 -6.52 -32.04
CA PRO A 77 23.31 -6.80 -31.08
C PRO A 77 22.76 -7.52 -29.85
N GLN A 78 23.42 -8.62 -29.46
CA GLN A 78 23.12 -9.40 -28.26
C GLN A 78 24.33 -9.47 -27.35
N VAL A 79 24.10 -9.46 -26.04
CA VAL A 79 25.15 -9.63 -25.03
C VAL A 79 24.81 -10.79 -24.12
N LYS A 80 25.76 -11.69 -23.87
CA LYS A 80 25.60 -12.75 -22.88
C LYS A 80 25.98 -12.22 -21.52
N VAL A 81 25.05 -12.28 -20.56
CA VAL A 81 25.27 -11.68 -19.24
C VAL A 81 24.94 -12.62 -18.10
N SER A 82 25.65 -12.42 -16.99
CA SER A 82 25.30 -12.91 -15.67
C SER A 82 25.16 -11.73 -14.71
N HIS A 83 24.29 -11.85 -13.71
CA HIS A 83 24.07 -10.80 -12.71
C HIS A 83 23.89 -11.33 -11.29
N ILE A 84 24.21 -10.48 -10.31
CA ILE A 84 23.82 -10.63 -8.92
C ILE A 84 22.83 -9.51 -8.63
N LEU A 85 21.57 -9.89 -8.36
CA LEU A 85 20.54 -8.95 -7.94
C LEU A 85 20.44 -8.96 -6.43
N LEU A 86 20.66 -7.80 -5.82
CA LEU A 86 20.27 -7.52 -4.45
C LEU A 86 18.97 -6.73 -4.51
N LYS A 87 17.84 -7.42 -4.30
CA LYS A 87 16.57 -6.76 -4.10
C LYS A 87 16.66 -5.96 -2.81
N VAL A 88 16.18 -4.72 -2.89
CA VAL A 88 15.87 -3.97 -1.68
C VAL A 88 14.55 -4.52 -1.16
N ASP A 89 14.60 -5.72 -0.56
CA ASP A 89 13.43 -6.31 0.08
C ASP A 89 13.21 -5.65 1.46
N VAL A 90 11.95 -5.33 1.74
CA VAL A 90 11.51 -4.66 2.95
C VAL A 90 11.52 -5.65 4.14
N GLY A 91 12.71 -6.03 4.64
CA GLY A 91 12.88 -6.89 5.82
C GLY A 91 12.66 -6.15 7.15
N PRO A 92 12.87 -6.80 8.31
CA PRO A 92 12.79 -6.16 9.64
C PRO A 92 13.71 -4.92 9.76
N ASN A 93 14.88 -4.98 9.12
CA ASN A 93 15.78 -3.81 8.99
C ASN A 93 15.16 -2.69 8.14
N THR A 94 14.17 -2.99 7.30
CA THR A 94 13.54 -2.03 6.41
C THR A 94 12.33 -1.35 7.02
N LEU A 95 11.63 -1.94 7.99
CA LEU A 95 10.75 -1.14 8.86
C LEU A 95 11.59 -0.14 9.67
N ASP A 96 12.73 -0.57 10.21
CA ASP A 96 13.67 0.34 10.88
C ASP A 96 14.25 1.38 9.92
N ASN A 97 14.55 1.03 8.66
CA ASN A 97 15.03 1.96 7.66
C ASN A 97 13.92 2.92 7.22
N ILE A 98 12.70 2.46 6.94
CA ILE A 98 11.56 3.33 6.58
C ILE A 98 11.20 4.20 7.78
N ALA A 99 11.28 3.70 9.02
CA ALA A 99 11.08 4.49 10.21
C ALA A 99 12.19 5.54 10.36
N SER A 100 13.44 5.19 10.02
CA SER A 100 14.57 6.12 10.02
C SER A 100 14.45 7.17 8.93
N GLU A 101 14.08 6.79 7.71
CA GLU A 101 13.77 7.69 6.60
C GLU A 101 12.58 8.59 6.93
N ALA A 102 11.54 8.05 7.58
CA ALA A 102 10.41 8.84 8.05
C ALA A 102 10.83 9.86 9.13
N ARG A 103 11.76 9.49 10.03
CA ARG A 103 12.34 10.44 11.00
C ARG A 103 13.17 11.53 10.32
N ILE A 104 13.97 11.18 9.31
CA ILE A 104 14.73 12.16 8.52
C ILE A 104 13.77 13.06 7.74
N PHE A 105 12.73 12.49 7.13
CA PHE A 105 11.68 13.22 6.44
C PHE A 105 10.98 14.21 7.38
N ILE A 106 10.67 13.84 8.62
CA ILE A 106 10.11 14.75 9.63
C ILE A 106 11.06 15.93 9.85
N PHE A 107 12.35 15.65 10.12
CA PHE A 107 13.36 16.68 10.34
C PHE A 107 13.47 17.65 9.16
N ASP A 108 13.55 17.10 7.94
CA ASP A 108 13.60 17.88 6.71
C ASP A 108 12.32 18.68 6.50
N ALA A 109 11.14 18.09 6.76
CA ALA A 109 9.86 18.76 6.63
C ALA A 109 9.69 19.91 7.63
N GLU A 110 10.25 19.79 8.83
CA GLU A 110 10.33 20.87 9.82
C GLU A 110 11.26 22.01 9.36
N ASP A 111 12.39 21.69 8.73
CA ASP A 111 13.36 22.69 8.26
C ASP A 111 12.91 23.42 6.99
N GLN A 112 12.53 22.67 5.95
CA GLN A 112 12.30 23.23 4.61
C GLN A 112 10.81 23.34 4.22
N GLY A 113 9.92 22.70 4.98
CA GLY A 113 8.48 22.60 4.76
C GLY A 113 8.05 21.27 4.14
N PHE A 114 6.89 20.78 4.57
CA PHE A 114 6.36 19.45 4.24
C PHE A 114 6.23 19.17 2.73
N GLU A 115 5.66 20.10 1.95
CA GLU A 115 5.54 19.94 0.49
C GLU A 115 6.89 19.87 -0.23
N LYS A 116 7.89 20.62 0.25
CA LYS A 116 9.24 20.57 -0.33
C LYS A 116 9.92 19.25 0.00
N ALA A 117 9.76 18.75 1.23
CA ALA A 117 10.23 17.43 1.61
C ALA A 117 9.57 16.34 0.74
N LEU A 118 8.25 16.37 0.53
CA LEU A 118 7.56 15.44 -0.37
C LEU A 118 8.18 15.43 -1.78
N ASN A 119 8.44 16.60 -2.35
CA ASN A 119 9.06 16.71 -3.67
C ASN A 119 10.52 16.19 -3.70
N TYR A 120 11.30 16.49 -2.66
CA TYR A 120 12.69 16.02 -2.55
C TYR A 120 12.78 14.49 -2.46
N TYR A 121 11.94 13.89 -1.63
CA TYR A 121 11.84 12.44 -1.44
C TYR A 121 11.01 11.75 -2.54
N LYS A 122 10.40 12.52 -3.47
CA LYS A 122 9.50 12.04 -4.53
C LYS A 122 8.33 11.21 -3.98
N LEU A 123 7.78 11.66 -2.85
CA LEU A 123 6.64 11.05 -2.18
C LEU A 123 5.35 11.81 -2.49
N GLU A 124 4.24 11.09 -2.53
CA GLU A 124 2.90 11.65 -2.65
C GLU A 124 2.20 11.58 -1.29
N ALA A 125 1.60 12.68 -0.85
CA ALA A 125 0.76 12.70 0.34
C ALA A 125 -0.71 12.50 -0.05
N ASP A 126 -1.40 11.62 0.69
CA ASP A 126 -2.85 11.53 0.62
C ASP A 126 -3.46 12.48 1.66
N THR A 127 -4.52 13.18 1.27
CA THR A 127 -5.25 14.10 2.14
C THR A 127 -6.55 13.45 2.57
N THR A 128 -6.75 13.32 3.88
CA THR A 128 -7.98 12.76 4.44
C THR A 128 -9.19 13.62 4.03
N ARG A 129 -9.96 13.14 3.04
CA ARG A 129 -11.10 13.88 2.45
C ARG A 129 -12.19 14.23 3.47
N MET A 130 -12.34 13.42 4.52
CA MET A 130 -13.34 13.62 5.57
C MET A 130 -12.78 14.32 6.82
N GLY A 131 -11.50 14.68 6.83
CA GLY A 131 -10.83 15.18 8.02
C GLY A 131 -10.70 14.14 9.13
N ILE A 132 -10.25 14.59 10.30
CA ILE A 132 -10.10 13.79 11.51
C ILE A 132 -11.12 14.30 12.55
N THR A 133 -11.96 13.42 13.08
CA THR A 133 -12.93 13.71 14.16
C THR A 133 -12.57 12.94 15.42
N GLU A 134 -12.99 13.42 16.61
CA GLU A 134 -12.59 12.79 17.90
C GLU A 134 -13.04 11.32 18.00
N ASP A 135 -14.15 10.99 17.36
CA ASP A 135 -14.75 9.65 17.41
C ASP A 135 -14.25 8.71 16.29
N ASN A 136 -13.40 9.19 15.38
CA ASN A 136 -12.96 8.40 14.23
C ASN A 136 -11.49 7.96 14.34
N TYR A 137 -11.29 6.66 14.49
CA TYR A 137 -9.97 6.02 14.58
C TYR A 137 -9.63 5.17 13.37
N TYR A 138 -10.56 5.00 12.43
CA TYR A 138 -10.35 4.22 11.20
C TYR A 138 -10.30 5.15 9.98
N TYR A 139 -9.26 5.00 9.19
CA TYR A 139 -9.01 5.83 8.01
C TYR A 139 -8.89 4.93 6.79
N PRO A 140 -9.74 5.10 5.76
CA PRO A 140 -9.62 4.36 4.51
C PRO A 140 -8.20 4.50 3.95
N GLY A 141 -7.54 3.37 3.66
CA GLY A 141 -6.15 3.36 3.18
C GLY A 141 -5.09 3.31 4.28
N LEU A 142 -5.34 3.80 5.50
CA LEU A 142 -4.37 3.73 6.62
C LEU A 142 -4.75 2.70 7.70
N GLY A 143 -6.01 2.28 7.74
CA GLY A 143 -6.51 1.33 8.74
C GLY A 143 -6.84 2.02 10.07
N PHE A 144 -6.70 1.26 11.17
CA PHE A 144 -7.00 1.74 12.52
C PHE A 144 -5.75 2.39 13.14
N VAL A 145 -5.80 3.71 13.36
CA VAL A 145 -4.63 4.49 13.82
C VAL A 145 -5.03 5.50 14.92
N PRO A 146 -5.29 5.04 16.16
CA PRO A 146 -5.75 5.93 17.24
C PRO A 146 -4.77 7.03 17.65
N GLU A 147 -3.47 6.76 17.50
CA GLU A 147 -2.38 7.67 17.85
C GLU A 147 -2.43 8.92 16.97
N LEU A 148 -2.74 8.75 15.68
CA LEU A 148 -2.92 9.84 14.73
C LEU A 148 -4.08 10.76 15.15
N THR A 149 -5.22 10.19 15.54
CA THR A 149 -6.38 10.94 16.02
C THR A 149 -6.02 11.76 17.26
N ARG A 150 -5.44 11.12 18.28
CA ARG A 150 -5.06 11.80 19.54
C ARG A 150 -3.99 12.86 19.33
N TRP A 151 -3.08 12.64 18.37
CA TRP A 151 -2.07 13.62 18.01
C TRP A 151 -2.68 14.83 17.31
N ALA A 152 -3.60 14.61 16.36
CA ALA A 152 -4.24 15.69 15.61
C ALA A 152 -4.99 16.67 16.52
N PHE A 153 -5.73 16.18 17.52
CA PHE A 153 -6.48 17.03 18.46
C PHE A 153 -5.63 17.73 19.53
N ARG A 154 -4.36 17.33 19.69
CA ARG A 154 -3.43 17.99 20.62
C ARG A 154 -2.59 19.08 19.95
N ASN A 155 -2.61 19.13 18.62
CA ASN A 155 -1.74 19.97 17.81
C ASN A 155 -2.55 20.92 16.93
N LYS A 156 -1.89 21.95 16.39
CA LYS A 156 -2.53 23.01 15.59
C LYS A 156 -2.27 22.83 14.10
N ALA A 157 -3.05 23.51 13.26
CA ALA A 157 -2.74 23.62 11.84
C ALA A 157 -1.27 24.01 11.59
N GLY A 158 -0.64 23.35 10.62
CA GLY A 158 0.78 23.43 10.29
C GLY A 158 1.67 22.41 11.02
N SER A 159 1.21 21.80 12.11
CA SER A 159 2.02 20.85 12.91
C SER A 159 2.32 19.57 12.11
N ILE A 160 3.53 19.05 12.26
CA ILE A 160 4.00 17.78 11.70
C ILE A 160 4.21 16.79 12.86
N THR A 161 3.95 15.50 12.63
CA THR A 161 4.15 14.46 13.65
C THR A 161 5.59 14.41 14.13
N GLU A 162 5.81 14.41 15.45
CA GLU A 162 7.15 14.41 16.06
C GLU A 162 7.88 13.06 15.88
N GLN A 163 7.10 11.99 15.68
CA GLN A 163 7.57 10.65 15.37
C GLN A 163 6.60 10.00 14.37
N PRO A 164 7.10 9.09 13.51
CA PRO A 164 6.21 8.34 12.64
C PRO A 164 5.29 7.42 13.45
N PHE A 165 4.04 7.27 13.00
CA PHE A 165 3.13 6.25 13.52
C PHE A 165 3.30 4.96 12.73
N GLU A 166 3.34 3.83 13.44
CA GLU A 166 3.50 2.51 12.84
C GLU A 166 2.18 1.74 12.94
N THR A 167 1.76 1.14 11.82
CA THR A 167 0.70 0.14 11.76
C THR A 167 1.31 -1.23 11.50
N GLN A 168 0.48 -2.26 11.32
CA GLN A 168 0.96 -3.61 11.00
C GLN A 168 1.77 -3.66 9.69
N ASP A 169 1.51 -2.74 8.76
CA ASP A 169 2.05 -2.76 7.40
C ASP A 169 2.52 -1.38 6.89
N LYS A 170 2.42 -0.30 7.68
CA LYS A 170 2.66 1.08 7.21
C LYS A 170 3.36 1.95 8.25
N ILE A 171 4.07 2.95 7.74
CA ILE A 171 4.67 4.04 8.50
C ILE A 171 4.03 5.34 8.03
N ILE A 172 3.55 6.15 8.98
CA ILE A 172 2.73 7.33 8.72
C ILE A 172 3.42 8.55 9.30
N VAL A 173 3.70 9.54 8.44
CA VAL A 173 4.05 10.90 8.83
C VAL A 173 2.91 11.79 8.39
N ALA A 174 2.42 12.67 9.26
CA ALA A 174 1.26 13.52 8.97
C ALA A 174 1.56 14.99 9.25
N GLN A 175 0.89 15.86 8.47
CA GLN A 175 0.81 17.29 8.73
C GLN A 175 -0.66 17.70 8.86
N ILE A 176 -0.97 18.55 9.85
CA ILE A 176 -2.30 19.16 9.96
C ILE A 176 -2.37 20.32 8.96
N ILE A 177 -3.21 20.20 7.92
CA ILE A 177 -3.37 21.23 6.90
C ILE A 177 -4.22 22.39 7.41
N GLU A 178 -5.39 22.07 7.97
CA GLU A 178 -6.39 23.04 8.39
C GLU A 178 -7.15 22.48 9.61
N GLU A 179 -7.47 23.37 10.55
CA GLU A 179 -8.39 23.08 11.65
C GLU A 179 -9.74 23.70 11.31
N LYS A 180 -10.78 22.87 11.23
CA LYS A 180 -12.15 23.34 11.03
C LYS A 180 -12.85 23.41 12.37
N PRO A 181 -13.40 24.59 12.77
CA PRO A 181 -14.12 24.71 14.03
C PRO A 181 -15.34 23.78 14.02
N GLU A 182 -15.69 23.28 15.20
CA GLU A 182 -16.87 22.45 15.42
C GLU A 182 -18.10 23.14 14.82
N SER A 183 -18.66 22.54 13.77
CA SER A 183 -19.79 23.06 13.03
C SER A 183 -20.94 22.08 13.19
N TYR A 184 -22.07 22.57 13.71
CA TYR A 184 -23.31 21.81 13.64
C TYR A 184 -23.63 21.54 12.16
N GLN A 185 -23.60 20.26 11.75
CA GLN A 185 -24.15 19.90 10.45
C GLN A 185 -25.62 20.33 10.44
N SER A 186 -26.02 21.04 9.39
CA SER A 186 -27.37 21.57 9.32
C SER A 186 -28.38 20.40 9.32
N PHE A 187 -29.54 20.59 9.94
CA PHE A 187 -30.59 19.56 9.95
C PHE A 187 -30.90 19.06 8.52
N SER A 188 -30.79 19.92 7.51
CA SER A 188 -30.91 19.57 6.08
C SER A 188 -29.89 18.52 5.60
N GLU A 189 -28.65 18.56 6.08
CA GLU A 189 -27.57 17.64 5.69
C GLU A 189 -27.65 16.31 6.46
N LEU A 190 -28.12 16.36 7.71
CA LEU A 190 -28.31 15.18 8.55
C LEU A 190 -29.63 14.45 8.27
N LYS A 191 -30.64 15.14 7.71
CA LYS A 191 -31.96 14.57 7.42
C LYS A 191 -31.90 13.25 6.64
N PRO A 192 -31.12 13.09 5.55
CA PRO A 192 -31.06 11.83 4.81
C PRO A 192 -30.49 10.69 5.67
N THR A 193 -29.46 10.98 6.47
CA THR A 193 -28.79 10.00 7.34
C THR A 193 -29.67 9.61 8.52
N LEU A 194 -30.31 10.59 9.17
CA LEU A 194 -31.26 10.38 10.27
C LEU A 194 -32.51 9.65 9.79
N GLU A 195 -33.07 10.00 8.63
CA GLU A 195 -34.19 9.27 8.04
C GLU A 195 -33.81 7.82 7.75
N ARG A 196 -32.60 7.58 7.21
CA ARG A 196 -32.11 6.20 6.97
C ARG A 196 -31.98 5.41 8.27
N GLN A 197 -31.37 6.00 9.31
CA GLN A 197 -31.21 5.34 10.61
C GLN A 197 -32.55 5.08 11.30
N LEU A 198 -33.48 6.05 11.30
CA LEU A 198 -34.81 5.89 11.87
C LEU A 198 -35.65 4.86 11.10
N ARG A 199 -35.58 4.88 9.76
CA ARG A 199 -36.23 3.85 8.92
C ARG A 199 -35.66 2.47 9.21
N GLN A 200 -34.35 2.33 9.39
CA GLN A 200 -33.74 1.04 9.73
C GLN A 200 -34.20 0.56 11.11
N LYS A 201 -34.13 1.41 12.13
CA LYS A 201 -34.61 1.08 13.47
C LYS A 201 -36.09 0.68 13.50
N LYS A 202 -36.94 1.39 12.73
CA LYS A 202 -38.36 1.06 12.59
C LYS A 202 -38.59 -0.26 11.85
N LYS A 203 -37.78 -0.57 10.82
CA LYS A 203 -37.82 -1.88 10.15
C LYS A 203 -37.42 -2.99 11.10
N ASP A 204 -36.37 -2.79 11.90
CA ASP A 204 -35.90 -3.79 12.86
C ASP A 204 -36.95 -4.05 13.97
N GLU A 205 -37.57 -3.00 14.49
CA GLU A 205 -38.70 -3.10 15.43
C GLU A 205 -39.89 -3.87 14.80
N LEU A 206 -40.25 -3.56 13.56
CA LEU A 206 -41.34 -4.22 12.86
C LEU A 206 -41.05 -5.71 12.62
N CYS A 207 -39.86 -6.04 12.10
CA CYS A 207 -39.42 -7.41 11.91
C CYS A 207 -39.45 -8.21 13.21
N ARG A 208 -39.00 -7.61 14.32
CA ARG A 208 -39.03 -8.25 15.63
C ARG A 208 -40.45 -8.51 16.11
N ASN A 209 -41.37 -7.57 15.92
CA ASN A 209 -42.77 -7.75 16.31
C ASN A 209 -43.45 -8.85 15.49
N ILE A 210 -43.25 -8.86 14.17
CA ILE A 210 -43.78 -9.90 13.28
C ILE A 210 -43.22 -11.29 13.67
N ALA A 211 -41.92 -11.39 13.94
CA ALA A 211 -41.32 -12.65 14.39
C ALA A 211 -41.92 -13.15 15.71
N LEU A 212 -42.24 -12.24 16.64
CA LEU A 212 -42.90 -12.58 17.90
C LEU A 212 -44.37 -12.99 17.70
N GLU A 213 -45.09 -12.38 16.75
CA GLU A 213 -46.47 -12.75 16.42
C GLU A 213 -46.54 -14.12 15.73
N LEU A 214 -45.64 -14.38 14.78
CA LEU A 214 -45.49 -15.69 14.14
C LEU A 214 -45.11 -16.79 15.13
N ALA A 215 -44.34 -16.47 16.17
CA ALA A 215 -43.98 -17.44 17.21
C ALA A 215 -45.13 -17.74 18.20
N LYS A 216 -46.11 -16.83 18.30
CA LYS A 216 -47.24 -16.93 19.24
C LYS A 216 -48.55 -17.40 18.60
N THR A 217 -48.64 -17.33 17.28
CA THR A 217 -49.84 -17.67 16.51
C THR A 217 -49.47 -18.68 15.44
N GLU A 218 -50.41 -19.53 15.00
CA GLU A 218 -50.18 -20.44 13.85
C GLU A 218 -50.27 -19.69 12.50
N LYS A 219 -50.30 -18.35 12.52
CA LYS A 219 -50.38 -17.54 11.31
C LYS A 219 -49.09 -17.63 10.50
N ASN A 220 -49.21 -17.58 9.18
CA ASN A 220 -48.06 -17.57 8.27
C ASN A 220 -47.71 -16.14 7.80
N LEU A 221 -46.56 -15.97 7.15
CA LEU A 221 -46.08 -14.66 6.65
C LEU A 221 -47.04 -13.99 5.64
N PHE A 222 -47.84 -14.78 4.92
CA PHE A 222 -48.78 -14.27 3.92
C PHE A 222 -50.02 -13.66 4.58
N GLU A 223 -50.47 -14.22 5.69
CA GLU A 223 -51.58 -13.69 6.50
C GLU A 223 -51.22 -12.38 7.21
N LEU A 224 -49.96 -12.21 7.65
CA LEU A 224 -49.50 -10.97 8.30
C LEU A 224 -49.13 -9.85 7.32
N LYS A 225 -49.18 -10.13 6.02
CA LYS A 225 -48.83 -9.18 4.95
C LYS A 225 -49.80 -8.00 4.87
N GLU A 226 -51.10 -8.27 5.01
CA GLU A 226 -52.15 -7.25 4.91
C GLU A 226 -52.15 -6.29 6.10
N GLU A 227 -51.86 -6.79 7.30
CA GLU A 227 -51.85 -6.00 8.54
C GLU A 227 -50.63 -5.08 8.65
N ASN A 228 -49.48 -5.46 8.06
CA ASN A 228 -48.20 -4.76 8.25
C ASN A 228 -47.63 -4.11 6.97
N SER A 229 -48.40 -4.05 5.87
CA SER A 229 -47.96 -3.48 4.57
C SER A 229 -46.63 -4.07 4.07
N LEU A 230 -46.46 -5.39 4.24
CA LEU A 230 -45.21 -6.08 3.89
C LEU A 230 -45.18 -6.47 2.41
N THR A 231 -43.99 -6.51 1.82
CA THR A 231 -43.76 -7.17 0.53
C THR A 231 -43.12 -8.53 0.80
N VAL A 232 -43.88 -9.61 0.62
CA VAL A 232 -43.42 -10.99 0.81
C VAL A 232 -43.11 -11.60 -0.56
N PHE A 233 -41.92 -12.18 -0.73
CA PHE A 233 -41.49 -12.86 -1.95
C PHE A 233 -41.51 -14.39 -1.75
N GLY A 234 -42.28 -15.13 -2.56
CA GLY A 234 -42.42 -16.59 -2.48
C GLY A 234 -43.78 -17.09 -2.97
N ARG A 235 -43.95 -18.41 -3.16
CA ARG A 235 -45.26 -19.03 -3.46
C ARG A 235 -45.89 -19.53 -2.15
N GLU A 236 -47.16 -19.22 -1.94
CA GLU A 236 -47.96 -19.60 -0.75
C GLU A 236 -48.06 -21.13 -0.57
N GLU A 237 -47.99 -21.87 -1.68
CA GLU A 237 -48.09 -23.34 -1.76
C GLU A 237 -46.92 -24.11 -1.12
N ALA A 238 -45.90 -23.43 -0.57
CA ALA A 238 -44.72 -24.08 0.02
C ALA A 238 -44.85 -24.43 1.51
N PHE A 239 -46.00 -24.13 2.14
CA PHE A 239 -46.17 -24.23 3.60
C PHE A 239 -47.46 -24.97 4.07
N THR A 240 -48.14 -25.72 3.19
CA THR A 240 -49.15 -26.72 3.60
C THR A 240 -48.51 -28.04 3.99
#